data_AF-A0A2L2YX51-F1
#
_entry.id   AF-A0A2L2YX51-F1
#
_cell.length_a   1.000
_cell.length_b   1.000
_cell.length_c   1.000
_cell.angle_alpha   90.00
_cell.angle_beta   90.00
_cell.angle_gamma   90.00
#
_symmetry.space_group_name_H-M   'P 1'
#
loop_
_entity.id
_entity.type
_entity.pdbx_description
1 polymer ?
#
loop_
_entity_poly.entity_id
_entity_poly.type
_entity_poly.pdbx_seq_one_letter_code
_entity_poly.pdbx_strand_id
1 'polypeptide(L)'
;LSPIYLKKPNEQMWEQKASTFLDITNFPNCVGAIDGKHVIIQAPGNIGSLYFNYKGTYSVVLLAACDATYCYTFVDIGKQGGSTIFSESQLDKLLSEGGLNLPRDRCLPQGNEALPLVFVADEDFPLKKNIMRPYP
;
A
#
# COMPACT_ATOMS: atom_id res chain seq x y z
N LEU A 1 -17.05 -0.36 -9.32
CA LEU A 1 -16.42 0.97 -9.16
C LEU A 1 -14.91 0.95 -9.41
N SER A 2 -14.17 -0.03 -8.86
CA SER A 2 -12.71 -0.16 -9.05
C SER A 2 -12.19 0.02 -10.50
N PRO A 3 -12.72 -0.63 -11.56
CA PRO A 3 -12.18 -0.45 -12.91
C PRO A 3 -12.37 0.97 -13.50
N ILE A 4 -13.20 1.81 -12.88
CA ILE A 4 -13.47 3.20 -13.32
C ILE A 4 -12.54 4.18 -12.60
N TYR A 5 -12.31 3.99 -11.29
CA TYR A 5 -11.59 4.95 -10.44
C TYR A 5 -10.19 4.47 -10.00
N LEU A 6 -9.93 3.17 -10.03
CA LEU A 6 -8.67 2.52 -9.67
C LEU A 6 -8.14 1.74 -10.88
N LYS A 7 -7.82 2.46 -11.95
CA LYS A 7 -7.20 1.85 -13.13
C LYS A 7 -5.84 1.30 -12.73
N LYS A 8 -5.62 0.01 -12.97
CA LYS A 8 -4.33 -0.66 -12.76
C LYS A 8 -3.23 0.11 -13.53
N PRO A 9 -2.21 0.66 -12.85
CA PRO A 9 -1.15 1.37 -13.53
C PRO A 9 -0.32 0.43 -14.42
N ASN A 10 0.19 0.95 -15.53
CA ASN A 10 1.23 0.29 -16.32
C ASN A 10 2.61 0.79 -15.88
N GLU A 11 3.67 0.24 -16.47
CA GLU A 11 5.04 0.63 -16.15
C GLU A 11 5.27 2.14 -16.27
N GLN A 12 4.87 2.76 -17.39
CA GLN A 12 5.04 4.21 -17.62
C GLN A 12 4.33 5.06 -16.55
N MET A 13 3.13 4.66 -16.11
CA MET A 13 2.43 5.34 -15.04
C MET A 13 3.16 5.21 -13.70
N TRP A 14 3.80 4.08 -13.42
CA TRP A 14 4.64 3.92 -12.24
C TRP A 14 5.90 4.79 -12.29
N GLU A 15 6.52 4.93 -13.46
CA GLU A 15 7.67 5.83 -13.64
C GLU A 15 7.27 7.29 -13.35
N GLN A 16 6.12 7.72 -13.87
CA GLN A 16 5.59 9.06 -13.62
C GLN A 16 5.32 9.29 -12.13
N LYS A 17 4.73 8.30 -11.44
CA LYS A 17 4.52 8.37 -9.99
C LYS A 17 5.84 8.45 -9.24
N ALA A 18 6.86 7.67 -9.63
CA ALA A 18 8.18 7.73 -9.04
C ALA A 18 8.88 9.08 -9.23
N SER A 19 8.79 9.67 -10.42
CA SER A 19 9.27 11.03 -10.67
C SER A 19 8.55 12.04 -9.78
N THR A 20 7.22 11.96 -9.72
CA THR A 20 6.41 12.89 -8.93
C THR A 20 6.72 12.79 -7.42
N PHE A 21 6.93 11.58 -6.90
CA PHE A 21 7.39 11.40 -5.52
C PHE A 21 8.74 12.04 -5.30
N LEU A 22 9.72 11.78 -6.17
CA LEU A 22 11.04 12.40 -6.06
C LEU A 22 10.93 13.94 -6.06
N ASP A 23 10.12 14.51 -6.95
CA ASP A 23 9.96 15.96 -7.07
C ASP A 23 9.31 16.60 -5.82
N ILE A 24 8.35 15.91 -5.19
CA ILE A 24 7.58 16.44 -4.04
C ILE A 24 8.26 16.14 -2.70
N THR A 25 8.82 14.94 -2.53
CA THR A 25 9.29 14.44 -1.23
C THR A 25 10.81 14.26 -1.16
N ASN A 26 11.51 14.41 -2.29
CA ASN A 26 12.93 14.08 -2.42
C ASN A 26 13.25 12.60 -2.10
N PHE A 27 12.27 11.70 -2.22
CA PHE A 27 12.44 10.26 -2.01
C PHE A 27 12.47 9.53 -3.37
N PRO A 28 13.65 9.08 -3.84
CA PRO A 28 13.78 8.43 -5.14
C PRO A 28 13.14 7.04 -5.16
N ASN A 29 12.74 6.58 -6.34
CA ASN A 29 12.15 5.26 -6.59
C ASN A 29 10.88 4.94 -5.77
N CYS A 30 10.25 5.91 -5.09
CA CYS A 30 8.99 5.68 -4.38
C CYS A 30 7.79 5.79 -5.32
N VAL A 31 6.93 4.77 -5.34
CA VAL A 31 5.73 4.74 -6.21
C VAL A 31 4.42 4.96 -5.46
N GLY A 32 4.46 4.96 -4.13
CA GLY A 32 3.28 5.16 -3.30
C GLY A 32 3.57 5.06 -1.81
N ALA A 33 2.62 5.52 -1.02
CA ALA A 33 2.58 5.30 0.43
C ALA A 33 1.42 4.34 0.76
N ILE A 34 1.66 3.36 1.61
CA ILE A 34 0.68 2.38 2.09
C ILE A 34 0.29 2.70 3.52
N ASP A 35 -1.00 2.66 3.81
CA ASP A 35 -1.54 2.81 5.16
C ASP A 35 -2.81 1.97 5.36
N GLY A 36 -3.08 1.60 6.61
CA GLY A 36 -4.25 0.86 7.06
C GLY A 36 -5.12 1.70 8.00
N LYS A 37 -6.44 1.68 7.79
CA LYS A 37 -7.40 2.38 8.64
C LYS A 37 -8.53 1.46 9.10
N HIS A 38 -8.81 1.47 10.40
CA HIS A 38 -10.04 0.90 10.94
C HIS A 38 -11.23 1.80 10.59
N VAL A 39 -12.15 1.30 9.77
CA VAL A 39 -13.42 1.93 9.46
C VAL A 39 -14.48 1.33 10.36
N ILE A 40 -15.08 2.15 11.22
CA ILE A 40 -16.14 1.73 12.12
C ILE A 40 -17.37 1.35 11.30
N ILE A 41 -17.96 0.20 11.64
CA ILE A 41 -19.19 -0.30 11.05
C ILE A 41 -20.23 -0.55 12.13
N GLN A 42 -21.49 -0.54 11.75
CA GLN A 42 -22.53 -1.14 12.57
C GLN A 42 -22.36 -2.66 12.51
N ALA A 43 -22.35 -3.32 13.67
CA ALA A 43 -22.27 -4.78 13.76
C ALA A 43 -23.37 -5.40 12.89
N PRO A 44 -23.02 -6.19 11.88
CA PRO A 44 -24.05 -6.95 11.20
C PRO A 44 -24.59 -8.02 12.17
N GLY A 45 -25.86 -8.42 12.03
CA GLY A 45 -26.53 -9.27 13.01
C GLY A 45 -25.90 -10.66 13.13
N ASN A 46 -25.87 -11.23 14.34
CA ASN A 46 -25.44 -12.60 14.65
C ASN A 46 -23.95 -12.95 14.40
N ILE A 47 -23.02 -11.98 14.50
CA ILE A 47 -21.60 -12.22 14.17
C ILE A 47 -20.65 -12.19 15.39
N GLY A 48 -21.19 -12.24 16.61
CA GLY A 48 -20.41 -12.25 17.84
C GLY A 48 -19.39 -11.10 17.90
N SER A 49 -18.11 -11.44 18.11
CA SER A 49 -16.98 -10.51 18.18
C SER A 49 -16.17 -10.41 16.88
N LEU A 50 -16.66 -10.97 15.77
CA LEU A 50 -15.87 -11.19 14.54
C LEU A 50 -15.38 -9.90 13.86
N TYR A 51 -15.86 -8.72 14.24
CA TYR A 51 -15.33 -7.42 13.79
C TYR A 51 -15.07 -6.47 14.95
N PHE A 52 -15.18 -6.97 16.19
CA PHE A 52 -15.06 -6.18 17.40
C PHE A 52 -13.58 -5.96 17.71
N ASN A 53 -13.16 -4.71 17.75
CA ASN A 53 -11.80 -4.32 18.06
C ASN A 53 -11.63 -3.99 19.54
N TYR A 54 -10.37 -3.85 19.98
CA TYR A 54 -10.03 -3.53 21.37
C TYR A 54 -10.55 -2.18 21.84
N LYS A 55 -10.98 -1.29 20.93
CA LYS A 55 -11.56 0.03 21.24
C LYS A 55 -13.07 -0.05 21.52
N GLY A 56 -13.64 -1.24 21.64
CA GLY A 56 -15.05 -1.42 21.95
C GLY A 56 -15.99 -1.14 20.79
N THR A 57 -15.48 -1.14 19.55
CA THR A 57 -16.26 -0.84 18.34
C THR A 57 -16.16 -1.98 17.33
N TYR A 58 -17.15 -2.09 16.45
CA TYR A 58 -17.05 -2.98 15.30
C TYR A 58 -16.38 -2.22 14.16
N SER A 59 -15.38 -2.83 13.51
CA SER A 59 -14.64 -2.20 12.42
C SER A 59 -14.18 -3.21 11.38
N VAL A 60 -14.09 -2.76 10.13
CA VAL A 60 -13.32 -3.42 9.08
C VAL A 60 -12.06 -2.61 8.78
N VAL A 61 -11.05 -3.27 8.25
CA VAL A 61 -9.84 -2.60 7.81
C VAL A 61 -9.99 -2.17 6.35
N LEU A 62 -9.63 -0.92 6.10
CA LEU A 62 -9.32 -0.37 4.78
C LEU A 62 -7.80 -0.32 4.67
N LEU A 63 -7.24 -1.05 3.73
CA LEU A 63 -5.83 -0.95 3.34
C LEU A 63 -5.78 -0.20 2.01
N ALA A 64 -4.97 0.85 1.92
CA ALA A 64 -4.86 1.62 0.69
C ALA A 64 -3.41 2.00 0.40
N ALA A 65 -3.13 2.20 -0.89
CA ALA A 65 -1.93 2.86 -1.35
C ALA A 65 -2.31 4.14 -2.09
N CYS A 66 -1.56 5.22 -1.88
CA CYS A 66 -1.73 6.50 -2.58
C CYS A 66 -0.44 6.93 -3.27
N ASP A 67 -0.57 7.72 -4.33
CA ASP A 67 0.58 8.41 -4.92
C ASP A 67 0.88 9.75 -4.21
N ALA A 68 1.93 10.44 -4.66
CA ALA A 68 2.38 11.71 -4.08
C ALA A 68 1.35 12.85 -4.23
N THR A 69 0.33 12.68 -5.08
CA THR A 69 -0.76 13.65 -5.26
C THR A 69 -2.02 13.28 -4.46
N TYR A 70 -1.87 12.37 -3.50
CA TYR A 70 -2.95 11.86 -2.65
C TYR A 70 -4.03 11.09 -3.43
N CYS A 71 -3.74 10.64 -4.64
CA CYS A 71 -4.67 9.80 -5.41
C CYS A 71 -4.47 8.32 -5.05
N TYR A 72 -5.55 7.61 -4.73
CA TYR A 72 -5.48 6.18 -4.47
C TYR A 72 -5.06 5.40 -5.71
N THR A 73 -4.06 4.55 -5.56
CA THR A 73 -3.57 3.62 -6.59
C THR A 73 -3.99 2.18 -6.31
N PHE A 74 -4.33 1.89 -5.06
CA PHE A 74 -4.83 0.60 -4.61
C PHE A 74 -5.73 0.78 -3.39
N VAL A 75 -6.80 -0.02 -3.30
CA VAL A 75 -7.70 -0.06 -2.13
C VAL A 75 -8.21 -1.49 -1.95
N ASP A 76 -8.10 -2.02 -0.73
CA ASP A 76 -8.64 -3.32 -0.28
C ASP A 76 -9.41 -3.10 1.03
N ILE A 77 -10.68 -3.51 1.10
CA ILE A 77 -11.59 -3.22 2.21
C ILE A 77 -12.32 -4.49 2.63
N GLY A 78 -12.52 -4.65 3.94
CA GLY A 78 -13.47 -5.63 4.48
C GLY A 78 -12.84 -6.72 5.33
N LYS A 79 -11.52 -6.65 5.54
CA LYS A 79 -10.81 -7.57 6.42
C LYS A 79 -11.06 -7.26 7.89
N GLN A 80 -11.03 -8.30 8.72
CA GLN A 80 -11.03 -8.16 10.17
C GLN A 80 -9.67 -7.63 10.62
N GLY A 81 -9.66 -6.87 11.71
CA GLY A 81 -8.42 -6.37 12.32
C GLY A 81 -7.48 -7.50 12.73
N GLY A 82 -6.17 -7.24 12.71
CA GLY A 82 -5.13 -8.20 13.11
C GLY A 82 -3.74 -7.79 12.60
N SER A 83 -2.68 -8.39 13.13
CA SER A 83 -1.31 -8.08 12.68
C SER A 83 -0.98 -8.65 11.29
N THR A 84 -1.79 -9.54 10.74
CA THR A 84 -1.55 -10.22 9.45
C THR A 84 -2.32 -9.62 8.28
N ILE A 85 -3.04 -8.50 8.47
CA ILE A 85 -3.91 -7.91 7.45
C ILE A 85 -3.14 -7.67 6.14
N PHE A 86 -1.95 -7.07 6.26
CA PHE A 86 -1.12 -6.77 5.09
C PHE A 86 -0.62 -8.04 4.40
N SER A 87 -0.03 -8.99 5.14
CA SER A 87 0.52 -10.23 4.56
C SER A 87 -0.51 -11.11 3.85
N GLU A 88 -1.79 -10.95 4.20
CA GLU A 88 -2.87 -11.68 3.53
C GLU A 88 -3.54 -10.86 2.42
N SER A 89 -3.18 -9.58 2.26
CA SER A 89 -3.84 -8.63 1.35
C SER A 89 -3.59 -8.96 -0.11
N GLN A 90 -4.49 -8.49 -0.99
CA GLN A 90 -4.25 -8.60 -2.43
C GLN A 90 -3.03 -7.76 -2.86
N LEU A 91 -2.73 -6.67 -2.17
CA LEU A 91 -1.55 -5.85 -2.44
C LEU A 91 -0.26 -6.66 -2.24
N ASP A 92 -0.16 -7.40 -1.14
CA ASP A 92 1.03 -8.20 -0.86
C ASP A 92 1.26 -9.32 -1.88
N LYS A 93 0.17 -9.97 -2.31
CA LYS A 93 0.22 -10.96 -3.39
C LYS A 93 0.69 -10.33 -4.71
N LEU A 94 0.11 -9.20 -5.10
CA LEU A 94 0.49 -8.49 -6.33
C LEU A 94 1.93 -7.97 -6.30
N LEU A 95 2.45 -7.58 -5.14
CA LEU A 95 3.85 -7.19 -4.99
C LEU A 95 4.78 -8.40 -5.10
N SER A 96 4.44 -9.50 -4.41
CA SER A 96 5.28 -10.71 -4.35
C SER A 96 5.32 -11.48 -5.68
N GLU A 97 4.22 -11.46 -6.44
CA GLU A 97 4.09 -12.14 -7.73
C GLU A 97 4.41 -11.23 -8.93
N GLY A 98 4.80 -9.97 -8.69
CA GLY A 98 5.05 -8.99 -9.76
C GLY A 98 3.79 -8.52 -10.50
N GLY A 99 2.59 -8.84 -9.97
CA GLY A 99 1.30 -8.49 -10.54
C GLY A 99 1.01 -7.00 -10.62
N LEU A 100 1.75 -6.13 -9.95
CA LEU A 100 1.65 -4.66 -10.11
C LEU A 100 2.32 -4.12 -11.39
N ASN A 101 3.12 -4.93 -12.10
CA ASN A 101 3.91 -4.48 -13.25
C ASN A 101 4.79 -3.26 -12.89
N LEU A 102 5.47 -3.32 -11.74
CA LEU A 102 6.45 -2.29 -11.39
C LEU A 102 7.61 -2.35 -12.41
N PRO A 103 8.13 -1.21 -12.86
CA PRO A 103 9.31 -1.17 -13.71
C PRO A 103 10.51 -1.86 -13.07
N ARG A 104 11.47 -2.26 -13.91
CA ARG A 104 12.76 -2.82 -13.45
C ARG A 104 13.49 -1.86 -12.52
N ASP A 105 14.29 -2.45 -11.64
CA ASP A 105 15.18 -1.76 -10.69
C ASP A 105 16.03 -0.68 -11.39
N ARG A 106 16.22 0.46 -10.72
CA ARG A 106 16.87 1.66 -11.28
C ARG A 106 17.84 2.27 -10.31
N CYS A 107 18.89 2.88 -10.85
CA CYS A 107 19.81 3.66 -10.05
C CYS A 107 19.12 4.86 -9.42
N LEU A 108 19.51 5.18 -8.19
CA LEU A 108 19.18 6.46 -7.57
C LEU A 108 19.86 7.61 -8.35
N PRO A 109 19.39 8.86 -8.23
CA PRO A 109 19.95 10.01 -8.95
C PRO A 109 21.48 10.19 -8.83
N GLN A 110 22.09 9.69 -7.74
CA GLN A 110 23.54 9.74 -7.48
C GLN A 110 24.13 8.36 -7.18
N GLY A 111 23.36 7.29 -7.39
CA GLY A 111 23.76 5.92 -7.06
C GLY A 111 24.24 5.16 -8.29
N ASN A 112 25.13 4.20 -8.08
CA ASN A 112 25.59 3.26 -9.12
C ASN A 112 24.91 1.89 -9.00
N GLU A 113 24.12 1.67 -7.95
CA GLU A 113 23.41 0.43 -7.69
C GLU A 113 21.96 0.55 -8.12
N ALA A 114 21.48 -0.44 -8.87
CA ALA A 114 20.09 -0.54 -9.26
C ALA A 114 19.26 -1.01 -8.06
N LEU A 115 18.31 -0.17 -7.62
CA LEU A 115 17.42 -0.45 -6.50
C LEU A 115 15.97 -0.58 -6.99
N PRO A 116 15.15 -1.40 -6.31
CA PRO A 116 13.75 -1.57 -6.70
C PRO A 116 12.96 -0.28 -6.50
N LEU A 117 11.83 -0.19 -7.21
CA LEU A 117 10.80 0.79 -6.89
C LEU A 117 10.03 0.29 -5.68
N VAL A 118 9.77 1.18 -4.72
CA VAL A 118 9.24 0.82 -3.40
C VAL A 118 7.98 1.62 -3.06
N PHE A 119 7.11 1.00 -2.27
CA PHE A 119 6.11 1.72 -1.50
C PHE A 119 6.70 2.05 -0.13
N VAL A 120 6.42 3.24 0.40
CA VAL A 120 6.72 3.56 1.80
C VAL A 120 5.54 3.18 2.68
N ALA A 121 5.81 2.76 3.90
CA ALA A 121 4.79 2.37 4.86
C ALA A 121 5.27 2.68 6.29
N ASP A 122 4.36 2.65 7.26
CA ASP A 122 4.72 2.80 8.68
C ASP A 122 5.43 1.56 9.26
N GLU A 123 5.76 1.62 10.55
CA GLU A 123 6.49 0.55 11.25
C GLU A 123 5.72 -0.76 11.41
N ASP A 124 4.39 -0.72 11.35
CA ASP A 124 3.51 -1.89 11.45
C ASP A 124 3.55 -2.75 10.18
N PHE A 125 4.06 -2.21 9.06
CA PHE A 125 4.27 -2.96 7.83
C PHE A 125 5.63 -3.70 7.83
N PRO A 126 5.72 -4.86 7.14
CA PRO A 126 6.98 -5.58 7.00
C PRO A 126 7.91 -4.90 5.99
N LEU A 127 9.22 -4.93 6.26
CA LEU A 127 10.24 -4.58 5.26
C LEU A 127 10.30 -5.68 4.18
N LYS A 128 10.13 -5.31 2.90
CA LYS A 128 10.15 -6.24 1.74
C LYS A 128 10.87 -5.59 0.56
N LYS A 129 11.13 -6.35 -0.52
CA LYS A 129 11.79 -5.83 -1.74
C LYS A 129 11.17 -4.51 -2.23
N ASN A 130 9.84 -4.45 -2.27
CA ASN A 130 9.10 -3.29 -2.78
C ASN A 130 8.38 -2.52 -1.67
N ILE A 131 8.76 -2.69 -0.39
CA ILE A 131 8.16 -1.98 0.75
C ILE A 131 9.27 -1.51 1.68
N MET A 132 9.34 -0.20 1.87
CA MET A 132 10.26 0.48 2.77
C MET A 132 9.50 1.00 3.99
N ARG A 133 10.10 0.86 5.17
CA ARG A 133 9.58 1.39 6.43
C ARG A 133 10.67 2.14 7.19
N PRO A 134 10.34 2.99 8.17
CA PRO A 134 11.34 3.62 9.03
C PRO A 134 12.31 2.61 9.65
N TYR A 135 13.57 3.01 9.77
CA TYR A 135 14.57 2.21 10.50
C TYR A 135 14.38 2.43 12.01
N PRO A 136 14.48 1.38 12.86
CA PRO A 136 14.38 1.50 14.32
C PRO A 136 15.45 2.41 14.94
#